data_AF-A0A101RMS5-F1
#
_entry.id   AF-A0A101RMS5-F1
#
_cell.length_a   1.000
_cell.length_b   1.000
_cell.length_c   1.000
_cell.angle_alpha   90.00
_cell.angle_beta   90.00
_cell.angle_gamma   90.00
#
_symmetry.space_group_name_H-M   'P 1'
#
loop_
_entity.id
_entity.type
_entity.pdbx_description
1 polymer ?
#
loop_
_entity_poly.entity_id
_entity_poly.type
_entity_poly.pdbx_seq_one_letter_code
_entity_poly.pdbx_strand_id
1 'polypeptide(L)'
;MVLSFFETVHHLKDWLTNDPTSGVTSSQVHSLIDGSPVLKLCADLANGSKHFKLDPQRRTQTGDHSTEIARNDVVVYVGTGTSAHRFYTASGGKEDDVLQIAEQAVNQWRVFLSGRGLI
;
A
#
# COMPACT_ATOMS: atom_id res chain seq x y z
N MET A 1 13.02 1.83 -0.31
CA MET A 1 12.65 0.86 -1.37
C MET A 1 11.15 0.94 -1.59
N VAL A 2 10.62 0.51 -2.73
CA VAL A 2 9.18 0.57 -3.04
C VAL A 2 8.29 -0.03 -1.94
N LEU A 3 8.72 -1.14 -1.35
CA LEU A 3 7.98 -1.85 -0.31
C LEU A 3 7.80 -1.03 0.97
N SER A 4 8.82 -0.27 1.39
CA SER A 4 8.75 0.55 2.61
C SER A 4 7.74 1.69 2.51
N PHE A 5 7.44 2.16 1.29
CA PHE A 5 6.35 3.10 1.08
C PHE A 5 5.00 2.45 1.41
N PHE A 6 4.73 1.24 0.89
CA PHE A 6 3.47 0.54 1.15
C PHE A 6 3.30 0.11 2.60
N GLU A 7 4.39 -0.27 3.26
CA GLU A 7 4.42 -0.46 4.71
C GLU A 7 4.02 0.82 5.45
N THR A 8 4.58 1.96 5.06
CA THR A 8 4.24 3.26 5.69
C THR A 8 2.77 3.62 5.47
N VAL A 9 2.26 3.45 4.24
CA VAL A 9 0.85 3.67 3.90
C VAL A 9 -0.06 2.78 4.76
N HIS A 10 0.31 1.51 4.98
CA HIS A 10 -0.47 0.62 5.83
C HIS A 10 -0.40 0.99 7.31
N HIS A 11 0.78 1.38 7.80
CA HIS A 11 1.02 1.71 9.20
C HIS A 11 0.50 3.07 9.65
N LEU A 12 0.09 3.94 8.73
CA LEU A 12 -0.57 5.20 9.07
C LEU A 12 -1.82 4.96 9.95
N LYS A 13 -2.50 3.82 9.77
CA LYS A 13 -3.63 3.42 10.64
C LYS A 13 -3.21 3.37 12.11
N ASP A 14 -2.04 2.80 12.40
CA ASP A 14 -1.55 2.57 13.75
C ASP A 14 -1.16 3.92 14.39
N TRP A 15 -0.56 4.82 13.61
CA TRP A 15 -0.23 6.18 14.04
C TRP A 15 -1.50 6.96 14.43
N LEU A 16 -2.51 6.96 13.58
CA LEU A 16 -3.77 7.65 13.84
C LEU A 16 -4.47 7.10 15.08
N THR A 17 -4.54 5.77 15.24
CA THR A 17 -5.20 5.16 16.39
C THR A 17 -4.46 5.33 17.71
N ASN A 18 -3.14 5.51 17.66
CA ASN A 18 -2.31 5.69 18.84
C ASN A 18 -2.12 7.18 19.20
N ASP A 19 -2.50 8.10 18.33
CA ASP A 19 -2.52 9.54 18.60
C ASP A 19 -3.84 9.94 19.26
N PRO A 20 -3.85 10.33 20.56
CA PRO A 20 -5.07 10.73 21.25
C PRO A 20 -5.72 11.99 20.65
N THR A 21 -4.96 12.81 19.93
CA THR A 21 -5.45 14.08 19.36
C THR A 21 -6.13 13.90 18.01
N SER A 22 -5.92 12.76 17.34
CA SER A 22 -6.51 12.49 16.03
C SER A 22 -8.03 12.25 16.11
N GLY A 23 -8.53 11.73 17.24
CA GLY A 23 -9.91 11.27 17.40
C GLY A 23 -10.30 10.09 16.50
N VAL A 24 -9.33 9.48 15.79
CA VAL A 24 -9.56 8.38 14.85
C VAL A 24 -9.60 7.05 15.58
N THR A 25 -10.68 6.29 15.39
CA THR A 25 -10.82 4.97 16.00
C THR A 25 -10.29 3.85 15.12
N SER A 26 -9.93 2.72 15.75
CA SER A 26 -9.56 1.49 15.04
C SER A 26 -10.64 1.03 14.06
N SER A 27 -11.92 1.15 14.41
CA SER A 27 -13.02 0.77 13.51
C SER A 27 -13.10 1.63 12.25
N GLN A 28 -12.79 2.93 12.35
CA GLN A 28 -12.81 3.85 11.22
C GLN A 28 -11.68 3.55 10.22
N VAL A 29 -10.46 3.29 10.70
CA VAL A 29 -9.34 2.94 9.82
C VAL A 29 -9.52 1.58 9.17
N HIS A 30 -10.05 0.58 9.89
CA HIS A 30 -10.37 -0.72 9.28
C HIS A 30 -11.45 -0.58 8.21
N SER A 31 -12.50 0.21 8.48
CA SER A 31 -13.56 0.47 7.48
C SER A 31 -13.02 1.18 6.23
N LEU A 32 -12.07 2.13 6.38
CA LEU A 32 -11.39 2.77 5.25
C LEU A 32 -10.59 1.76 4.43
N ILE A 33 -9.79 0.92 5.09
CA ILE A 33 -8.95 -0.08 4.42
C ILE A 33 -9.84 -1.10 3.70
N ASP A 34 -10.83 -1.67 4.38
CA ASP A 34 -11.71 -2.70 3.81
C ASP A 34 -12.52 -2.19 2.61
N GLY A 35 -12.91 -0.92 2.65
CA GLY A 35 -13.62 -0.23 1.58
C GLY A 35 -12.76 0.18 0.38
N SER A 36 -11.43 0.10 0.47
CA SER A 36 -10.52 0.61 -0.55
C SER A 36 -9.64 -0.49 -1.16
N PRO A 37 -9.86 -0.88 -2.43
CA PRO A 37 -9.04 -1.90 -3.10
C PRO A 37 -7.53 -1.63 -3.03
N VAL A 38 -7.12 -0.36 -3.19
CA VAL A 38 -5.70 0.01 -3.14
C VAL A 38 -5.13 -0.08 -1.73
N LEU A 39 -5.88 0.28 -0.68
CA LEU A 39 -5.38 0.16 0.69
C LEU A 39 -5.32 -1.30 1.14
N LYS A 40 -6.19 -2.17 0.61
CA LYS A 40 -6.11 -3.63 0.79
C LYS A 40 -4.84 -4.20 0.15
N LEU A 41 -4.50 -3.77 -1.06
CA LEU A 41 -3.22 -4.13 -1.70
C LEU A 41 -2.02 -3.68 -0.85
N CYS A 42 -2.03 -2.43 -0.36
CA CYS A 42 -0.97 -1.94 0.53
C CYS A 42 -0.84 -2.78 1.81
N ALA A 43 -1.97 -3.20 2.39
CA ALA A 43 -1.99 -4.06 3.57
C ALA A 43 -1.33 -5.41 3.31
N ASP A 44 -1.66 -6.06 2.20
CA ASP A 44 -1.09 -7.36 1.86
C ASP A 44 0.39 -7.26 1.49
N LEU A 45 0.81 -6.22 0.75
CA LEU A 45 2.23 -5.97 0.46
C LEU A 45 3.04 -5.74 1.76
N ALA A 46 2.51 -4.95 2.70
CA ALA A 46 3.17 -4.70 3.97
C ALA A 46 3.27 -5.97 4.83
N ASN A 47 2.19 -6.76 4.90
CA ASN A 47 2.16 -8.00 5.66
C ASN A 47 3.05 -9.08 5.04
N GLY A 48 3.06 -9.20 3.71
CA GLY A 48 3.92 -10.14 2.98
C GLY A 48 5.40 -9.84 3.19
N SER A 49 5.79 -8.56 3.17
CA SER A 49 7.15 -8.09 3.47
C SER A 49 7.65 -8.58 4.83
N LYS A 50 6.84 -8.38 5.88
CA LYS A 50 7.21 -8.72 7.27
C LYS A 50 7.41 -10.21 7.51
N HIS A 51 6.72 -11.04 6.74
CA HIS A 51 6.69 -12.48 6.96
C HIS A 51 7.49 -13.27 5.93
N PHE A 52 8.25 -12.61 5.04
CA PHE A 52 8.98 -13.18 3.91
C PHE A 52 8.08 -13.86 2.84
N LYS A 53 6.88 -14.30 3.22
CA LYS A 53 5.72 -14.69 2.39
C LYS A 53 4.43 -14.40 3.17
N LEU A 54 3.32 -14.20 2.46
CA LEU A 54 2.00 -14.17 3.09
C LEU A 54 1.71 -15.56 3.68
N ASP A 55 1.54 -15.62 5.01
CA ASP A 55 1.16 -16.85 5.72
C ASP A 55 -0.21 -17.32 5.20
N PRO A 56 -0.31 -18.53 4.61
CA PRO A 56 -1.58 -19.06 4.10
C PRO A 56 -2.67 -19.18 5.17
N GLN A 57 -2.29 -19.23 6.45
CA GLN A 57 -3.22 -19.31 7.57
C GLN A 57 -3.69 -17.94 8.04
N ARG A 58 -3.11 -16.84 7.55
CA ARG A 58 -3.51 -15.48 7.89
C ARG A 58 -4.42 -14.90 6.82
N ARG A 59 -5.41 -14.12 7.27
CA ARG A 59 -6.27 -13.38 6.36
C ARG A 59 -5.46 -12.36 5.57
N THR A 60 -5.64 -12.40 4.25
CA THR A 60 -5.27 -11.31 3.34
C THR A 60 -6.44 -10.35 3.21
N GLN A 61 -6.14 -9.08 2.95
CA GLN A 61 -7.15 -8.05 2.80
C GLN A 61 -7.79 -8.10 1.41
N THR A 62 -6.99 -8.41 0.38
CA THR A 62 -7.47 -8.60 -1.00
C THR A 62 -8.18 -9.92 -1.22
N GLY A 63 -7.97 -10.90 -0.34
CA GLY A 63 -8.37 -12.30 -0.56
C GLY A 63 -7.36 -13.10 -1.39
N ASP A 64 -6.22 -12.50 -1.77
CA ASP A 64 -5.17 -13.16 -2.57
C ASP A 64 -3.84 -13.26 -1.82
N HIS A 65 -3.40 -14.49 -1.59
CA HIS A 65 -2.14 -14.83 -0.93
C HIS A 65 -0.91 -14.70 -1.84
N SER A 66 -1.10 -14.42 -3.13
CA SER A 66 -0.01 -14.19 -4.08
C SER A 66 0.32 -12.70 -4.29
N THR A 67 -0.25 -11.79 -3.48
CA THR A 67 0.00 -10.36 -3.61
C THR A 67 1.47 -10.01 -3.34
N GLU A 68 2.18 -9.51 -4.35
CA GLU A 68 3.62 -9.19 -4.26
C GLU A 68 4.06 -8.07 -5.24
N ILE A 69 5.30 -7.57 -5.07
CA ILE A 69 5.98 -6.77 -6.10
C ILE A 69 6.59 -7.75 -7.11
N ALA A 70 5.95 -7.90 -8.27
CA ALA A 70 6.24 -8.99 -9.20
C ALA A 70 7.33 -8.65 -10.22
N ARG A 71 7.42 -7.38 -10.65
CA ARG A 71 8.27 -6.98 -11.77
C ARG A 71 8.87 -5.59 -11.60
N ASN A 72 10.07 -5.40 -12.15
CA ASN A 72 10.77 -4.13 -12.24
C ASN A 72 11.33 -3.98 -13.67
N ASP A 73 10.72 -3.10 -14.45
CA ASP A 73 11.21 -2.71 -15.77
C ASP A 73 12.26 -1.60 -15.61
N VAL A 74 13.43 -1.77 -16.22
CA VAL A 74 14.52 -0.79 -16.18
C VAL A 74 14.84 -0.32 -17.60
N VAL A 75 14.70 0.98 -17.83
CA VAL A 75 15.10 1.64 -19.08
C VAL A 75 16.37 2.43 -18.82
N VAL A 76 17.44 2.13 -19.56
CA VAL A 76 18.73 2.82 -19.44
C VAL A 76 18.91 3.78 -20.61
N TYR A 77 19.14 5.06 -20.32
CA TYR A 77 19.40 6.09 -21.32
C TYR A 77 20.91 6.19 -21.56
N VAL A 78 21.37 5.54 -22.64
CA VAL A 78 22.80 5.46 -22.98
C VAL A 78 23.36 6.87 -23.22
N GLY A 79 24.52 7.15 -22.63
CA GLY A 79 25.20 8.44 -22.76
C GLY A 79 24.74 9.54 -21.79
N THR A 80 23.65 9.31 -21.03
CA THR A 80 23.19 10.26 -20.00
C THR A 80 23.53 9.84 -18.57
N GLY A 81 23.86 8.55 -18.37
CA GLY A 81 24.05 7.99 -17.03
C GLY A 81 22.76 7.89 -16.22
N THR A 82 21.59 7.91 -16.87
CA THR A 82 20.28 7.90 -16.21
C THR A 82 19.53 6.61 -16.52
N SER A 83 18.77 6.11 -15.55
CA SER A 83 17.80 5.02 -15.74
C SER A 83 16.41 5.42 -15.22
N ALA A 84 15.38 4.86 -15.84
CA ALA A 84 14.01 4.89 -15.33
C ALA A 84 13.61 3.50 -14.84
N HIS A 85 12.90 3.45 -13.71
CA HIS A 85 12.41 2.23 -13.09
C HIS A 85 10.89 2.26 -13.00
N ARG A 86 10.24 1.17 -13.40
CA ARG A 86 8.80 0.98 -13.21
C ARG A 86 8.56 -0.36 -12.52
N PHE A 87 7.82 -0.32 -11.42
CA PHE A 87 7.50 -1.51 -10.64
C PHE A 87 6.04 -1.89 -10.84
N TYR A 88 5.76 -3.18 -10.74
CA TYR A 88 4.40 -3.71 -10.84
C TYR A 88 4.09 -4.61 -9.65
N THR A 89 2.85 -4.53 -9.19
CA THR A 89 2.28 -5.44 -8.20
C THR A 89 1.43 -6.47 -8.90
N ALA A 90 1.60 -7.75 -8.56
CA ALA A 90 0.66 -8.80 -8.95
C ALA A 90 -0.34 -9.04 -7.81
N SER A 91 -1.63 -9.13 -8.13
CA SER A 91 -2.69 -9.57 -7.22
C SER A 91 -3.93 -9.98 -8.01
N GLY A 92 -4.59 -11.07 -7.63
CA GLY A 92 -5.78 -11.60 -8.28
C GLY A 92 -5.55 -12.00 -9.75
N GLY A 93 -4.33 -12.39 -10.11
CA GLY A 93 -3.95 -12.71 -11.50
C GLY A 93 -3.80 -11.49 -12.41
N LYS A 94 -3.75 -10.27 -11.85
CA LYS A 94 -3.54 -9.01 -12.58
C LYS A 94 -2.25 -8.33 -12.12
N GLU A 95 -1.55 -7.68 -13.05
CA GLU A 95 -0.46 -6.74 -12.73
C GLU A 95 -0.94 -5.29 -12.81
N ASP A 96 -0.59 -4.49 -11.81
CA ASP A 96 -0.90 -3.07 -11.72
C ASP A 96 0.39 -2.24 -11.48
N ASP A 97 0.45 -1.05 -12.07
CA ASP A 97 1.59 -0.13 -11.89
C ASP A 97 1.63 0.38 -10.43
N VAL A 98 2.77 0.16 -9.78
CA VAL A 98 3.02 0.54 -8.39
C VAL A 98 2.84 2.05 -8.14
N LEU A 99 3.25 2.90 -9.10
CA LEU A 99 3.13 4.35 -8.94
C LEU A 99 1.66 4.77 -8.89
N GLN A 100 0.84 4.18 -9.75
CA GLN A 100 -0.60 4.42 -9.77
C GLN A 100 -1.26 3.98 -8.45
N ILE A 101 -0.89 2.79 -7.93
CA ILE A 101 -1.38 2.33 -6.63
C ILE A 101 -0.97 3.31 -5.52
N ALA A 102 0.28 3.78 -5.54
CA ALA A 102 0.81 4.71 -4.55
C ALA A 102 0.05 6.04 -4.52
N GLU A 103 -0.19 6.64 -5.69
CA GLU A 103 -0.95 7.89 -5.82
C GLU A 103 -2.39 7.72 -5.34
N GLN A 104 -3.04 6.62 -5.71
CA GLN A 104 -4.41 6.33 -5.27
C GLN A 104 -4.48 6.10 -3.76
N ALA A 105 -3.51 5.39 -3.18
CA ALA A 105 -3.46 5.16 -1.74
C ALA A 105 -3.27 6.47 -0.94
N VAL A 106 -2.38 7.35 -1.41
CA VAL A 106 -2.23 8.70 -0.84
C VAL A 106 -3.53 9.49 -0.94
N ASN A 107 -4.22 9.41 -2.08
CA ASN A 107 -5.50 10.10 -2.25
C ASN A 107 -6.59 9.58 -1.29
N GLN A 108 -6.66 8.27 -1.07
CA GLN A 108 -7.62 7.68 -0.11
C GLN A 108 -7.38 8.21 1.31
N TRP A 109 -6.13 8.24 1.76
CA TRP A 109 -5.77 8.83 3.05
C TRP A 109 -6.03 10.33 3.09
N ARG A 110 -5.69 11.08 2.04
CA ARG A 110 -5.94 12.52 1.97
C ARG A 110 -7.43 12.83 2.13
N VAL A 111 -8.30 12.13 1.40
CA VAL A 111 -9.75 12.31 1.51
C VAL A 111 -10.23 11.98 2.92
N PHE A 112 -9.76 10.88 3.50
CA PHE A 112 -10.13 10.48 4.87
C PHE A 112 -9.73 11.51 5.94
N LEU A 113 -8.52 12.05 5.84
CA LEU A 113 -7.96 13.03 6.78
C LEU A 113 -8.59 14.42 6.60
N SER A 114 -8.75 14.88 5.36
CA SER A 114 -9.36 16.18 5.06
C SER A 114 -10.83 16.21 5.52
N GLY A 115 -11.57 15.11 5.33
CA GLY A 115 -12.94 14.96 5.82
C GLY A 115 -13.08 14.98 7.34
N ARG A 116 -11.97 14.96 8.08
CA ARG A 116 -11.89 15.03 9.55
C ARG A 116 -11.18 16.30 10.05
N GLY A 117 -10.76 17.19 9.15
CA GLY A 117 -10.01 18.40 9.51
C GLY A 117 -8.62 18.11 10.11
N LEU A 118 -8.01 16.97 9.77
CA LEU A 118 -6.67 16.59 10.24
C LEU A 118 -5.55 17.14 9.34
N ILE A 119 -5.90 17.60 8.14
CA ILE A 119 -5.06 18.31 7.16
C ILE A 119 -5.90 19.31 6.37
#